data_AF-A0A177QLH4-F1
#
_entry.id   AF-A0A177QLH4-F1
#
_cell.length_a   1.000
_cell.length_b   1.000
_cell.length_c   1.000
_cell.angle_alpha   90.00
_cell.angle_beta   90.00
_cell.angle_gamma   90.00
#
_symmetry.space_group_name_H-M   'P 1'
#
loop_
_entity.id
_entity.type
_entity.pdbx_description
1 polymer ?
#
loop_
_entity_poly.entity_id
_entity_poly.type
_entity_poly.pdbx_seq_one_letter_code
_entity_poly.pdbx_strand_id
1 'polypeptide(L)'
;MRKIMMIAFVAATLLTQQVFADDMDSVESKPCGVIAKACLAAGYARTEEKSKKFWKDCMKPVILGKTVQGVTVDAATVKACQAKKVEQLQNDLQDLQKAMSSH
;
A
#
# COMPACT_ATOMS: atom_id res chain seq x y z
N MET A 1 25.29 -13.22 -57.12
CA MET A 1 25.49 -11.78 -56.81
C MET A 1 24.13 -11.16 -56.52
N ARG A 2 24.06 -10.18 -55.60
CA ARG A 2 22.86 -9.55 -54.98
C ARG A 2 22.23 -10.40 -53.86
N LYS A 3 22.95 -10.69 -52.77
CA LYS A 3 23.13 -9.81 -51.60
C LYS A 3 21.79 -9.23 -51.12
N ILE A 4 21.18 -9.97 -50.19
CA ILE A 4 20.79 -9.49 -48.85
C ILE A 4 20.12 -8.10 -48.88
N MET A 5 18.79 -8.11 -48.94
CA MET A 5 17.99 -6.94 -48.59
C MET A 5 17.01 -7.34 -47.47
N MET A 6 17.50 -7.19 -46.23
CA MET A 6 16.79 -6.75 -45.02
C MET A 6 15.49 -7.54 -44.68
N ILE A 7 15.46 -8.57 -43.82
CA ILE A 7 15.73 -8.54 -42.36
C ILE A 7 15.60 -7.14 -41.74
N ALA A 8 14.38 -6.64 -41.59
CA ALA A 8 14.08 -5.50 -40.71
C ALA A 8 12.58 -5.38 -40.42
N PHE A 9 11.93 -6.35 -39.78
CA PHE A 9 10.59 -6.14 -39.19
C PHE A 9 10.32 -7.08 -38.00
N VAL A 10 11.29 -7.24 -37.09
CA VAL A 10 11.15 -8.07 -35.85
C VAL A 10 11.55 -7.28 -34.58
N ALA A 11 11.66 -5.94 -34.63
CA ALA A 11 12.20 -5.16 -33.52
C ALA A 11 11.38 -3.92 -33.15
N ALA A 12 10.04 -4.02 -33.05
CA ALA A 12 9.20 -2.87 -32.68
C ALA A 12 8.12 -3.16 -31.63
N THR A 13 8.18 -4.28 -30.90
CA THR A 13 7.23 -4.58 -29.80
C THR A 13 7.90 -4.71 -28.44
N LEU A 14 9.02 -4.01 -28.22
CA LEU A 14 9.78 -4.00 -26.96
C LEU A 14 9.87 -2.58 -26.37
N LEU A 15 8.79 -1.79 -26.37
CA LEU A 15 8.77 -0.49 -25.69
C LEU A 15 7.40 -0.22 -25.06
N THR A 16 7.09 -0.96 -23.99
CA THR A 16 6.28 -0.45 -22.87
C THR A 16 6.51 -1.36 -21.66
N GLN A 17 7.75 -1.40 -21.19
CA GLN A 17 8.00 -1.73 -19.79
C GLN A 17 7.57 -0.52 -18.97
N GLN A 18 6.32 -0.50 -18.51
CA GLN A 18 5.91 0.43 -17.45
C GLN A 18 6.40 -0.14 -16.12
N VAL A 19 7.67 0.08 -15.83
CA VAL A 19 8.25 -0.09 -14.49
C VAL A 19 7.79 1.12 -13.68
N PHE A 20 6.81 0.92 -12.79
CA PHE A 20 6.57 1.85 -11.70
C PHE A 20 7.58 1.57 -10.60
N ALA A 21 8.69 2.30 -10.64
CA ALA A 21 9.54 2.50 -9.46
C ALA A 21 9.05 3.80 -8.80
N ASP A 22 8.21 3.67 -7.78
CA ASP A 22 7.88 4.78 -6.88
C ASP A 22 8.43 4.43 -5.48
N ASP A 23 9.73 4.68 -5.34
CA ASP A 23 10.48 4.65 -4.08
C ASP A 23 10.13 5.94 -3.31
N MET A 24 9.01 5.93 -2.58
CA MET A 24 8.62 6.98 -1.64
C MET A 24 8.83 6.48 -0.20
N ASP A 25 10.09 6.23 0.14
CA ASP A 25 10.54 5.95 1.49
C ASP A 25 10.71 7.27 2.27
N SER A 26 9.62 7.73 2.87
CA SER A 26 9.65 8.75 3.92
C SER A 26 8.48 8.54 4.85
N VAL A 27 8.68 8.80 6.14
CA VAL A 27 7.72 8.45 7.21
C VAL A 27 6.42 9.28 7.13
N GLU A 28 6.39 10.32 6.30
CA GLU A 28 5.21 11.09 5.87
C GLU A 28 4.45 10.40 4.69
N SER A 29 5.12 9.48 4.00
CA SER A 29 4.74 8.77 2.77
C SER A 29 4.23 7.35 3.01
N LYS A 30 4.00 6.94 4.26
CA LYS A 30 3.41 5.62 4.54
C LYS A 30 1.91 5.66 4.24
N PRO A 31 1.37 4.81 3.36
CA PRO A 31 -0.01 4.91 2.88
C PRO A 31 -1.06 4.78 4.00
N CYS A 32 -0.76 4.00 5.04
CA CYS A 32 -1.62 3.92 6.23
C CYS A 32 -1.60 5.19 7.10
N GLY A 33 -0.51 5.97 7.04
CA GLY A 33 -0.37 7.25 7.76
C GLY A 33 -1.31 8.32 7.22
N VAL A 34 -1.57 8.33 5.91
CA VAL A 34 -2.55 9.24 5.27
C VAL A 34 -3.97 8.94 5.77
N ILE A 35 -4.35 7.67 5.82
CA ILE A 35 -5.63 7.22 6.39
C ILE A 35 -5.74 7.62 7.86
N ALA A 36 -4.67 7.41 8.64
CA ALA A 36 -4.63 7.78 10.04
C ALA A 36 -4.83 9.30 10.25
N LYS A 37 -4.15 10.14 9.46
CA LYS A 37 -4.32 11.61 9.50
C LYS A 37 -5.77 12.00 9.18
N ALA A 38 -6.39 11.39 8.17
CA ALA A 38 -7.78 11.65 7.80
C ALA A 38 -8.76 11.26 8.93
N CYS A 39 -8.55 10.11 9.58
CA CYS A 39 -9.33 9.69 10.74
C CYS A 39 -9.21 10.67 11.92
N LEU A 40 -8.01 11.16 12.21
CA LEU A 40 -7.81 12.14 13.28
C LEU A 40 -8.49 13.47 12.95
N ALA A 41 -8.39 13.93 11.71
CA ALA A 41 -9.03 15.15 11.23
C ALA A 41 -10.56 15.09 11.30
N ALA A 42 -11.15 13.89 11.09
CA ALA A 42 -12.58 13.64 11.24
C ALA A 42 -13.04 13.50 12.72
N GLY A 43 -12.13 13.70 13.68
CA GLY A 43 -12.41 13.72 15.11
C GLY A 43 -12.38 12.35 15.79
N TYR A 44 -11.91 11.30 15.11
CA TYR A 44 -11.69 10.00 15.75
C TYR A 44 -10.42 10.04 16.59
N ALA A 45 -10.46 9.54 17.83
CA ALA A 45 -9.33 9.62 18.75
C ALA A 45 -8.78 8.24 19.13
N ARG A 46 -7.49 8.20 19.47
CA ARG A 46 -6.80 6.99 19.91
C ARG A 46 -7.08 6.63 21.38
N THR A 47 -7.73 7.52 22.13
CA THR A 47 -8.10 7.30 23.53
C THR A 47 -9.50 6.68 23.62
N GLU A 48 -9.71 5.81 24.62
CA GLU A 48 -10.99 5.15 24.90
C GLU A 48 -12.07 6.13 25.40
N GLU A 49 -11.69 7.33 25.84
CA GLU A 49 -12.59 8.34 26.41
C GLU A 49 -13.48 9.05 25.38
N LYS A 50 -13.18 8.93 24.08
CA LYS A 50 -14.02 9.55 23.04
C LYS A 50 -15.02 8.55 22.48
N SER A 51 -16.22 9.04 22.17
CA SER A 51 -17.30 8.25 21.57
C SER A 51 -16.96 7.66 20.20
N LYS A 52 -15.96 8.21 19.49
CA LYS A 52 -15.49 7.76 18.17
C LYS A 52 -14.13 7.08 18.29
N LYS A 53 -14.08 5.74 18.18
CA LYS A 53 -12.85 4.96 18.31
C LYS A 53 -12.04 4.99 17.02
N PHE A 54 -10.81 5.49 17.10
CA PHE A 54 -9.90 5.61 15.95
C PHE A 54 -9.75 4.31 15.14
N TRP A 55 -9.46 3.19 15.82
CA TRP A 55 -9.24 1.94 15.11
C TRP A 55 -10.54 1.30 14.60
N LYS A 56 -11.52 1.10 15.49
CA LYS A 56 -12.73 0.33 15.18
C LYS A 56 -13.68 1.08 14.24
N ASP A 57 -13.81 2.39 14.41
CA ASP A 57 -14.85 3.17 13.73
C ASP A 57 -14.32 3.94 12.51
N CYS A 58 -13.00 4.09 12.38
CA CYS A 58 -12.39 4.76 11.22
C CYS A 58 -11.35 3.90 10.50
N MET A 59 -10.23 3.58 11.14
CA MET A 59 -9.10 3.00 10.43
C MET A 59 -9.42 1.63 9.82
N LYS A 60 -10.03 0.73 10.61
CA LYS A 60 -10.45 -0.60 10.15
C LYS A 60 -11.45 -0.52 8.98
N PRO A 61 -12.59 0.19 9.09
CA PRO A 61 -13.53 0.27 7.98
C PRO A 61 -12.93 0.88 6.71
N VAL A 62 -12.12 1.95 6.82
CA VAL A 62 -11.47 2.57 5.65
C VAL A 62 -10.49 1.60 4.98
N ILE A 63 -9.67 0.89 5.76
CA ILE A 63 -8.76 -0.12 5.20
C ILE A 63 -9.52 -1.27 4.57
N LEU A 64 -10.73 -1.60 5.05
CA LEU A 64 -11.59 -2.62 4.43
C LEU A 64 -12.36 -2.09 3.20
N GLY A 65 -12.07 -0.87 2.74
CA GLY A 65 -12.73 -0.26 1.59
C GLY A 65 -14.14 0.29 1.88
N LYS A 66 -14.52 0.41 3.16
CA LYS A 66 -15.79 1.05 3.55
C LYS A 66 -15.60 2.56 3.67
N THR A 67 -16.62 3.29 3.27
CA THR A 67 -16.68 4.75 3.47
C THR A 67 -16.97 5.06 4.94
N VAL A 68 -16.29 6.07 5.48
CA VAL A 68 -16.48 6.56 6.85
C VAL A 68 -16.82 8.04 6.80
N GLN A 69 -17.81 8.46 7.59
CA GLN A 69 -18.30 9.84 7.56
C GLN A 69 -17.19 10.83 7.94
N GLY A 70 -16.98 11.85 7.10
CA GLY A 70 -15.94 12.87 7.30
C GLY A 70 -14.53 12.42 6.92
N VAL A 71 -14.36 11.22 6.37
CA VAL A 71 -13.06 10.66 5.99
C VAL A 71 -13.06 10.39 4.50
N THR A 72 -12.24 11.15 3.78
CA THR A 72 -12.04 10.98 2.34
C THR A 72 -10.59 10.58 2.10
N VAL A 73 -10.39 9.42 1.51
CA VAL A 73 -9.06 8.90 1.14
C VAL A 73 -9.21 8.21 -0.21
N ASP A 74 -8.21 8.34 -1.08
CA ASP A 74 -8.26 7.71 -2.39
C ASP A 74 -8.10 6.18 -2.29
N ALA A 75 -8.65 5.48 -3.27
CA ALA A 75 -8.63 4.02 -3.29
C ALA A 75 -7.23 3.41 -3.48
N ALA A 76 -6.30 4.12 -4.14
CA ALA A 76 -4.92 3.67 -4.29
C ALA A 76 -4.17 3.73 -2.95
N THR A 77 -4.37 4.78 -2.14
CA THR A 77 -3.84 4.86 -0.76
C THR A 77 -4.38 3.75 0.13
N VAL A 78 -5.67 3.42 0.02
CA VAL A 78 -6.26 2.27 0.75
C VAL A 78 -5.58 0.97 0.36
N LYS A 79 -5.43 0.70 -0.95
CA LYS A 79 -4.76 -0.51 -1.46
C LYS A 79 -3.29 -0.57 -1.06
N ALA A 80 -2.57 0.55 -1.14
CA ALA A 80 -1.16 0.62 -0.73
C ALA A 80 -1.01 0.35 0.78
N CYS A 81 -1.95 0.84 1.61
CA CYS A 81 -1.96 0.54 3.03
C CYS A 81 -2.22 -0.95 3.31
N GLN A 82 -3.17 -1.56 2.61
CA GLN A 82 -3.42 -3.00 2.72
C GLN A 82 -2.17 -3.81 2.35
N ALA A 83 -1.53 -3.49 1.21
CA ALA A 83 -0.34 -4.19 0.74
C ALA A 83 0.81 -4.11 1.76
N LYS A 84 1.10 -2.92 2.29
CA LYS A 84 2.11 -2.74 3.33
C LYS A 84 1.79 -3.49 4.61
N LYS A 85 0.52 -3.58 4.99
CA LYS A 85 0.11 -4.33 6.17
C LYS A 85 0.31 -5.83 5.98
N VAL A 86 0.01 -6.36 4.78
CA VAL A 86 0.26 -7.78 4.45
C VAL A 86 1.76 -8.07 4.48
N GLU A 87 2.58 -7.22 3.87
CA GLU A 87 4.04 -7.34 3.87
C GLU A 87 4.59 -7.37 5.31
N GLN A 88 4.12 -6.44 6.16
CA GLN A 88 4.53 -6.41 7.56
C GLN A 88 4.14 -7.68 8.32
N LEU A 89 2.91 -8.18 8.13
CA LEU A 89 2.48 -9.42 8.75
C LEU A 89 3.30 -10.63 8.29
N GLN A 90 3.68 -10.69 7.01
CA GLN A 90 4.52 -11.77 6.48
C GLN A 90 5.91 -11.76 7.12
N ASN A 91 6.52 -10.58 7.26
CA ASN A 91 7.81 -10.44 7.93
C ASN A 91 7.71 -10.84 9.41
N ASP A 92 6.67 -10.41 10.12
CA ASP A 92 6.44 -10.78 11.52
C ASP A 92 6.29 -12.30 11.69
N LEU A 93 5.54 -12.95 10.79
CA LEU A 93 5.40 -14.41 10.78
C LEU A 93 6.72 -15.12 10.51
N GLN A 94 7.52 -14.61 9.58
CA GLN A 94 8.83 -15.17 9.26
C GLN A 94 9.79 -15.06 10.45
N ASP A 95 9.78 -13.93 11.15
CA ASP A 95 10.64 -13.73 12.32
C ASP A 95 10.20 -14.59 13.51
N LEU A 96 8.89 -14.76 13.71
CA LEU A 96 8.36 -15.74 14.67
C LEU A 96 8.78 -17.17 14.33
N GLN A 97 8.73 -17.55 13.04
CA GLN A 97 9.17 -18.87 12.59
C GLN A 97 10.66 -19.10 12.86
N LYS A 98 11.51 -18.11 12.55
CA LYS A 98 12.95 -18.16 12.85
C LYS A 98 13.20 -18.28 14.35
N ALA A 99 12.47 -17.51 15.17
CA ALA A 99 12.61 -17.56 16.63
C ALA A 99 12.26 -18.95 17.19
N MET A 100 11.24 -19.61 16.63
CA MET A 100 10.84 -20.97 17.02
C MET A 100 11.81 -22.06 16.53
N SER A 101 12.50 -21.87 15.39
CA SER A 101 13.48 -22.84 14.87
C SER A 101 14.88 -22.72 15.49
N SER A 102 15.09 -21.72 16.35
CA SER A 102 16.37 -21.44 17.01
C SER A 102 16.45 -21.99 18.44
N HIS A 103 15.41 -22.70 18.89
CA HIS A 103 15.32 -23.45 20.15
C HIS A 103 15.15 -24.94 19.84
#